data_AF-A0A357CVS3-F1
#
_entry.id   AF-A0A357CVS3-F1
#
_cell.length_a   1.000
_cell.length_b   1.000
_cell.length_c   1.000
_cell.angle_alpha   90.00
_cell.angle_beta   90.00
_cell.angle_gamma   90.00
#
_symmetry.space_group_name_H-M   'P 1'
#
loop_
_entity.id
_entity.type
_entity.pdbx_description
1 polymer ?
#
loop_
_entity_poly.entity_id
_entity_poly.type
_entity_poly.pdbx_seq_one_letter_code
_entity_poly.pdbx_strand_id
1 'polypeptide(L)' 'ANLEGPFLNPQNKGAHDERFVIPPDISFLQPYLDVIRILTVAPELEGALPFIQELAVA' A
#
# COMPACT_ATOMS: atom_id res chain seq x y z
N ALA A 1 -9.08 8.55 6.47
CA ALA A 1 -9.19 7.09 6.68
C ALA A 1 -7.78 6.49 6.80
N ASN A 2 -7.66 5.36 7.51
CA ASN A 2 -6.44 4.55 7.53
C ASN A 2 -6.64 3.36 6.59
N LEU A 3 -5.67 3.10 5.70
CA LEU A 3 -5.66 1.96 4.78
C LEU A 3 -4.49 1.04 5.13
N GLU A 4 -4.79 -0.09 5.77
CA GLU A 4 -3.79 -1.10 6.16
C GLU A 4 -3.87 -2.28 5.18
N GLY A 5 -2.91 -2.36 4.26
CA GLY A 5 -3.02 -3.20 3.06
C GLY A 5 -3.78 -2.50 1.93
N PRO A 6 -3.66 -2.97 0.68
CA PRO A 6 -3.23 -4.32 0.32
C PRO A 6 -1.73 -4.52 0.08
N PHE A 7 -0.92 -3.45 0.15
CA PHE A 7 0.51 -3.46 -0.20
C PHE A 7 1.40 -4.04 0.90
N LEU A 8 1.16 -5.30 1.29
CA LEU A 8 1.84 -5.99 2.38
C LEU A 8 2.71 -7.14 1.86
N ASN A 9 3.65 -7.61 2.67
CA ASN A 9 4.39 -8.82 2.37
C ASN A 9 3.52 -10.06 2.70
N PRO A 10 3.27 -10.98 1.75
CA PRO A 10 2.47 -12.19 1.98
C PRO A 10 2.97 -13.03 3.17
N GLN A 11 4.29 -13.08 3.38
CA GLN A 11 4.89 -13.83 4.50
C GLN A 11 4.59 -13.19 5.87
N ASN A 12 4.32 -11.88 5.90
CA ASN A 12 4.03 -11.09 7.09
C ASN A 12 2.58 -10.57 7.10
N LYS A 13 1.66 -11.23 6.37
CA LYS A 13 0.29 -10.75 6.14
C LYS A 13 -0.61 -10.73 7.39
N GLY A 14 -0.21 -11.35 8.50
CA GLY A 14 -1.06 -11.50 9.69
C GLY A 14 -2.45 -12.04 9.35
N ALA A 15 -3.49 -11.31 9.77
CA ALA A 15 -4.90 -11.66 9.56
C ALA A 15 -5.44 -11.32 8.15
N HIS A 16 -4.63 -10.68 7.28
CA HIS A 16 -5.06 -10.34 5.93
C HIS A 16 -5.21 -11.61 5.05
N ASP A 17 -6.19 -11.60 4.15
CA ASP A 17 -6.37 -12.63 3.13
C ASP A 17 -5.34 -12.40 2.01
N GLU A 18 -4.46 -13.37 1.83
CA GLU A 18 -3.34 -13.31 0.90
C GLU A 18 -3.78 -13.06 -0.55
N ARG A 19 -4.99 -13.49 -0.92
CA ARG A 19 -5.52 -13.32 -2.28
C ARG A 19 -5.70 -11.86 -2.68
N PHE A 20 -5.77 -10.95 -1.70
CA PHE A 20 -5.90 -9.52 -1.91
C PHE A 20 -4.63 -8.74 -1.60
N VAL A 21 -3.54 -9.43 -1.23
CA VAL A 21 -2.23 -8.80 -1.08
C VAL A 21 -1.65 -8.58 -2.48
N ILE A 22 -1.43 -7.32 -2.86
CA ILE A 22 -0.93 -6.95 -4.18
C ILE A 22 0.33 -6.09 -4.07
N PRO A 23 1.18 -6.04 -5.10
CA PRO A 23 2.31 -5.10 -5.15
C PRO A 23 1.84 -3.64 -5.05
N PRO A 24 2.71 -2.70 -4.65
CA PRO A 24 2.41 -1.28 -4.67
C PRO A 24 1.91 -0.79 -6.03
N ASP A 25 0.72 -0.19 -6.07
CA ASP A 25 0.07 0.33 -7.29
C ASP A 25 -0.67 1.64 -7.00
N ILE A 26 -0.20 2.74 -7.59
CA ILE A 26 -0.78 4.08 -7.37
C ILE A 26 -2.15 4.19 -8.06
N SER A 27 -2.33 3.48 -9.18
CA SER A 27 -3.59 3.47 -9.92
C SER A 27 -4.74 2.96 -9.06
N PHE A 28 -4.46 2.00 -8.18
CA PHE A 28 -5.41 1.49 -7.19
C PHE A 28 -5.87 2.57 -6.20
N LEU A 29 -4.97 3.49 -5.82
CA LEU A 29 -5.25 4.53 -4.84
C LEU A 29 -5.95 5.76 -5.42
N GLN A 30 -5.77 6.05 -6.72
CA GLN A 30 -6.26 7.28 -7.35
C GLN A 30 -7.71 7.67 -6.98
N PRO A 31 -8.69 6.74 -6.95
CA PRO A 31 -10.07 7.09 -6.61
C PRO A 31 -10.31 7.50 -5.15
N TYR A 32 -9.32 7.33 -4.27
CA TYR A 32 -9.46 7.43 -2.82
C TYR A 32 -8.46 8.38 -2.15
N LEU A 33 -7.59 9.06 -2.92
CA LEU A 33 -6.53 9.92 -2.39
C LEU A 33 -7.05 11.10 -1.57
N ASP A 34 -8.29 11.53 -1.77
CA ASP A 34 -8.94 12.61 -1.03
C ASP A 34 -9.33 12.20 0.41
N VAL A 35 -9.58 10.90 0.64
CA VAL A 35 -10.05 10.36 1.92
C VAL A 35 -8.99 9.57 2.70
N ILE A 36 -8.02 8.96 2.02
CA ILE A 36 -6.93 8.22 2.68
C ILE A 36 -5.95 9.22 3.30
N ARG A 37 -5.62 9.00 4.58
CA ARG A 37 -4.70 9.87 5.36
C ARG A 37 -3.48 9.13 5.89
N ILE A 38 -3.60 7.82 6.05
CA ILE A 38 -2.54 6.93 6.51
C ILE A 38 -2.62 5.68 5.64
N LEU A 39 -1.47 5.22 5.16
CA LEU A 39 -1.32 4.03 4.33
C LEU A 39 -0.19 3.17 4.91
N THR A 40 -0.47 1.90 5.20
CA THR A 40 0.55 0.92 5.59
C THR A 40 1.07 0.20 4.35
N VAL A 41 2.39 0.21 4.15
CA VAL A 41 3.08 -0.46 3.04
C VAL A 41 4.27 -1.24 3.57
N ALA A 42 4.49 -2.45 3.05
CA ALA A 42 5.71 -3.21 3.29
C ALA A 42 6.86 -2.64 2.41
N PRO A 43 7.87 -1.97 3.00
CA PRO A 43 8.90 -1.25 2.25
C PRO A 43 9.88 -2.19 1.50
N GLU A 44 9.93 -3.47 1.86
CA GLU A 44 10.78 -4.46 1.21
C GLU A 44 10.24 -4.98 -0.13
N LEU A 45 8.99 -4.65 -0.49
CA LEU A 45 8.42 -5.04 -1.78
C LEU A 45 9.12 -4.31 -2.92
N GLU A 46 9.25 -4.99 -4.06
CA GLU A 46 9.76 -4.38 -5.29
C GLU A 46 8.92 -3.14 -5.66
N GLY A 47 9.59 -2.00 -5.87
CA GLY A 47 8.94 -0.74 -6.20
C GLY A 47 8.33 0.03 -5.01
N ALA A 48 8.37 -0.50 -3.78
CA ALA A 48 7.75 0.17 -2.62
C ALA A 48 8.43 1.49 -2.24
N LEU A 49 9.77 1.60 -2.31
CA LEU A 49 10.46 2.84 -1.94
C LEU A 49 10.12 4.01 -2.90
N PRO A 50 10.20 3.86 -4.24
CA PRO A 50 9.70 4.87 -5.17
C PRO A 50 8.22 5.22 -4.96
N PHE A 51 7.38 4.21 -4.72
CA PHE A 51 5.95 4.38 -4.45
C PHE A 51 5.69 5.26 -3.21
N ILE A 52 6.38 4.98 -2.10
CA ILE A 52 6.29 5.78 -0.87
C ILE A 52 6.75 7.21 -1.12
N GLN A 53 7.85 7.40 -1.87
CA GLN A 53 8.37 8.73 -2.19
C GLN A 53 7.38 9.55 -3.02
N GLU A 54 6.72 8.95 -4.00
CA GLU A 54 5.71 9.63 -4.83
C GLU A 54 4.52 10.12 -3.99
N LEU A 55 4.01 9.28 -3.08
CA LEU A 55 2.88 9.63 -2.22
C LEU A 55 3.23 10.60 -1.09
N ALA A 56 4.46 10.57 -0.58
CA ALA A 56 4.89 11.47 0.49
C ALA A 56 5.08 12.92 0.04
N VAL A 57 5.19 13.15 -1.27
CA VAL A 57 5.40 14.48 -1.88
C VAL A 57 4.09 15.02 -2.51
N ALA A 58 3.06 14.19 -2.62
CA ALA A 58 1.72 14.55 -3.14
C ALA A 58 0.85 15.24 -2.07
#